data_AF-A0A9J7LWX3-F1
#
_entry.id   AF-A0A9J7LWX3-F1
#
_cell.length_a   1.000
_cell.length_b   1.000
_cell.length_c   1.000
_cell.angle_alpha   90.00
_cell.angle_beta   90.00
_cell.angle_gamma   90.00
#
_symmetry.space_group_name_H-M   'P 1'
#
loop_
_entity.id
_entity.type
_entity.pdbx_description
1 polymer ?
#
loop_
_entity_poly.entity_id
_entity_poly.type
_entity_poly.pdbx_seq_one_letter_code
_entity_poly.pdbx_strand_id
1 'polypeptide(L)'
;MLAFVALFAPLLAVARGFGSGAPTMACTAMTPQHSPHGWQTVPAPFRITTDSHTYTPGSPIRVTISGPSGFKGFMLQARSPFATGTNPVGAVGVFQIDGTND
;
A
#
# COMPACT_ATOMS: atom_id res chain seq x y z
N MET A 1 -8.78 36.95 -16.35
CA MET A 1 -9.18 35.52 -16.44
C MET A 1 -8.20 34.67 -17.22
N LEU A 2 -7.83 35.04 -18.46
CA LEU A 2 -6.89 34.26 -19.30
C LEU A 2 -5.48 34.08 -18.68
N ALA A 3 -4.94 35.11 -18.04
CA ALA A 3 -3.61 35.04 -17.40
C ALA A 3 -3.56 34.07 -16.20
N PHE A 4 -4.66 33.90 -15.48
CA PHE A 4 -4.76 32.96 -14.36
C PHE A 4 -4.74 31.51 -14.84
N VAL A 5 -5.44 31.21 -15.95
CA VAL A 5 -5.46 29.87 -16.54
C VAL A 5 -4.06 29.46 -17.02
N ALA A 6 -3.31 30.38 -17.64
CA ALA A 6 -1.95 30.12 -18.09
C ALA A 6 -0.96 29.87 -16.93
N LEU A 7 -1.17 30.50 -15.77
CA LEU A 7 -0.33 30.34 -14.59
C LEU A 7 -0.54 28.99 -13.88
N PHE A 8 -1.76 28.45 -13.90
CA PHE A 8 -2.10 27.17 -13.25
C PHE A 8 -1.98 25.94 -14.18
N ALA A 9 -1.92 26.12 -15.50
CA ALA A 9 -1.73 25.04 -16.47
C ALA A 9 -0.51 24.11 -16.19
N PRO A 10 0.68 24.60 -15.76
CA PRO A 10 1.80 23.71 -15.44
C PRO A 10 1.62 22.95 -14.10
N LEU A 11 0.67 23.33 -13.23
CA LEU A 11 0.37 22.57 -12.01
C LEU A 11 -0.41 21.28 -12.30
N LEU A 12 -0.97 21.12 -13.50
CA LEU A 12 -1.53 19.87 -14.00
C LEU A 12 -0.44 18.90 -14.51
N ALA A 13 0.82 19.09 -14.07
CA ALA A 13 1.95 18.22 -14.39
C ALA A 13 1.51 16.75 -14.37
N VAL A 14 1.45 16.21 -15.58
CA VAL A 14 0.72 14.98 -15.89
C VAL A 14 1.44 13.84 -15.19
N ALA A 15 0.77 13.21 -14.23
CA ALA A 15 1.23 11.93 -13.72
C ALA A 15 1.29 10.96 -14.91
N ARG A 16 2.50 10.58 -15.34
CA ARG A 16 2.69 9.64 -16.44
C ARG A 16 2.40 8.22 -15.94
N GLY A 17 1.14 7.80 -16.09
CA GLY A 17 0.73 6.41 -15.96
C GLY A 17 0.80 5.70 -17.31
N PHE A 18 1.12 4.40 -17.31
CA PHE A 18 0.94 3.58 -18.51
C PHE A 18 -0.56 3.47 -18.83
N GLY A 19 -0.94 3.68 -20.10
CA GLY A 19 -2.35 3.65 -20.52
C GLY A 19 -3.06 2.31 -20.30
N SER A 20 -2.28 1.25 -20.08
CA SER A 20 -2.78 -0.09 -19.70
C SER A 20 -3.18 -0.22 -18.23
N GLY A 21 -2.94 0.79 -17.40
CA GLY A 21 -3.06 0.67 -15.95
C GLY A 21 -2.02 -0.30 -15.35
N ALA A 22 -2.20 -0.65 -14.08
CA ALA A 22 -1.35 -1.65 -13.43
C ALA A 22 -1.69 -3.05 -14.01
N PRO A 23 -0.69 -3.84 -14.43
CA PRO A 23 -0.94 -5.19 -14.98
C PRO A 23 -1.56 -6.10 -13.91
N THR A 24 -2.36 -7.09 -14.30
CA THR A 24 -3.04 -8.01 -13.36
C THR A 24 -2.07 -8.71 -12.40
N MET A 25 -0.85 -8.99 -12.85
CA MET A 25 0.20 -9.55 -11.99
C MET A 25 0.64 -8.60 -10.87
N ALA A 26 0.50 -7.27 -11.06
CA ALA A 26 0.74 -6.29 -10.01
C ALA A 26 -0.32 -6.38 -8.90
N CYS A 27 -1.55 -6.79 -9.22
CA CYS A 27 -2.58 -7.06 -8.21
C CYS A 27 -2.24 -8.28 -7.36
N THR A 28 -1.60 -9.30 -7.94
CA THR A 28 -1.22 -10.53 -7.21
C THR A 28 -0.02 -10.30 -6.32
N ALA A 29 1.04 -9.70 -6.87
CA ALA A 29 2.28 -9.51 -6.14
C ALA A 29 2.22 -8.32 -5.17
N MET A 30 1.41 -7.28 -5.46
CA MET A 30 1.38 -5.99 -4.73
C MET A 30 2.77 -5.40 -4.50
N THR A 31 3.72 -5.81 -5.34
CA THR A 31 5.14 -5.48 -5.22
C THR A 31 5.43 -4.41 -6.25
N PRO A 32 5.86 -3.20 -5.85
CA PRO A 32 6.22 -2.16 -6.80
C PRO A 32 7.36 -2.63 -7.71
N GLN A 33 7.13 -2.62 -9.03
CA GLN A 33 8.13 -2.98 -10.04
C GLN A 33 8.71 -1.71 -10.68
N HIS A 34 9.36 -0.88 -9.87
CA HIS A 34 9.91 0.39 -10.32
C HIS A 34 11.37 0.27 -10.79
N SER A 35 11.66 -0.49 -11.84
CA SER A 35 12.99 -0.43 -12.48
C SER A 35 13.26 0.97 -13.06
N PRO A 36 14.49 1.53 -12.96
CA PRO A 36 15.72 0.99 -12.37
C PRO A 36 15.89 1.27 -10.86
N HIS A 37 14.87 1.81 -10.19
CA HIS A 37 14.95 2.23 -8.81
C HIS A 37 14.85 1.00 -7.91
N GLY A 38 15.94 0.70 -7.19
CA GLY A 38 15.99 -0.41 -6.26
C GLY A 38 15.08 -0.21 -5.04
N TRP A 39 14.94 -1.27 -4.26
CA TRP A 39 14.30 -1.23 -2.94
C TRP A 39 15.00 -0.21 -2.04
N GLN A 40 14.25 0.37 -1.11
CA GLN A 40 14.83 1.23 -0.08
C GLN A 40 15.84 0.42 0.76
N THR A 41 17.07 0.91 0.85
CA THR A 41 18.18 0.26 1.57
C THR A 41 18.41 0.79 2.98
N VAL A 42 17.75 1.91 3.33
CA VAL A 42 17.77 2.52 4.66
C VAL A 42 16.52 2.11 5.46
N PRO A 43 16.56 2.21 6.81
CA PRO A 43 15.40 1.92 7.63
C PRO A 43 14.16 2.69 7.17
N ALA A 44 13.02 2.01 7.09
CA ALA A 44 11.79 2.65 6.66
C ALA A 44 11.38 3.76 7.64
N PRO A 45 10.92 4.92 7.14
CA PRO A 45 10.46 6.00 8.00
C PRO A 45 9.12 5.69 8.66
N PHE A 46 8.48 4.56 8.34
CA PHE A 46 7.23 4.09 8.91
C PHE A 46 7.42 2.77 9.65
N ARG A 47 6.56 2.51 10.64
CA ARG A 47 6.52 1.28 11.43
C ARG A 47 5.16 0.62 11.28
N ILE A 48 5.19 -0.71 11.17
CA ILE A 48 4.02 -1.58 11.25
C ILE A 48 4.17 -2.41 12.52
N THR A 49 3.19 -2.32 13.42
CA THR A 49 3.19 -3.07 14.68
C THR A 49 1.88 -3.82 14.84
N THR A 50 1.94 -4.96 15.51
CA THR A 50 0.77 -5.75 15.92
C THR A 50 0.71 -5.82 17.44
N ASP A 51 -0.49 -5.96 17.98
CA ASP A 51 -0.73 -6.21 19.40
C ASP A 51 -0.43 -7.67 19.82
N SER A 52 -0.43 -8.58 18.84
CA SER A 52 -0.07 -9.99 19.02
C SER A 52 0.90 -10.48 17.96
N HIS A 53 1.76 -11.43 18.36
CA HIS A 53 2.65 -12.17 17.47
C HIS A 53 2.12 -13.57 17.15
N THR A 54 0.99 -13.96 17.75
CA THR A 54 0.31 -15.24 17.52
C THR A 54 -1.10 -15.00 17.00
N TYR A 55 -1.56 -15.91 16.15
CA TYR A 55 -2.89 -15.88 15.55
C TYR A 55 -3.80 -16.92 16.22
N THR A 56 -5.01 -16.49 16.58
CA THR A 56 -6.10 -17.38 16.98
C THR A 56 -7.24 -17.23 15.97
N PRO A 57 -7.74 -18.33 15.36
CA PRO A 57 -8.85 -18.25 14.42
C PRO A 57 -10.07 -17.51 14.96
N GLY A 58 -10.58 -16.57 14.18
CA GLY A 58 -11.73 -15.73 14.55
C GLY A 58 -11.40 -14.53 15.44
N SER A 59 -10.20 -14.47 16.04
CA SER A 59 -9.77 -13.31 16.81
C SER A 59 -9.04 -12.30 15.92
N PRO A 60 -9.41 -11.01 15.95
CA PRO A 60 -8.72 -9.97 15.20
C PRO A 60 -7.32 -9.72 15.80
N ILE A 61 -6.39 -9.32 14.93
CA ILE A 61 -5.07 -8.78 15.32
C ILE A 61 -5.11 -7.30 14.99
N ARG A 62 -4.84 -6.43 15.97
CA ARG A 62 -4.81 -4.98 15.72
C ARG A 62 -3.49 -4.63 15.05
N VAL A 63 -3.58 -4.13 13.81
CA VAL A 63 -2.43 -3.62 13.07
C VAL A 63 -2.39 -2.10 13.17
N THR A 64 -1.25 -1.56 13.58
CA THR A 64 -1.02 -0.10 13.62
C THR A 64 0.09 0.26 12.64
N ILE A 65 -0.20 1.24 11.77
CA ILE A 65 0.79 1.85 10.88
C ILE A 65 1.07 3.26 11.41
N SER A 66 2.34 3.58 11.63
CA SER A 66 2.78 4.87 12.16
C SER A 66 3.94 5.43 11.37
N GLY A 67 4.04 6.76 11.31
CA GLY A 67 5.15 7.48 10.68
C GLY A 67 5.28 8.88 11.28
N PRO A 68 6.47 9.50 11.22
CA PRO A 68 6.79 10.74 11.93
C PRO A 68 5.94 11.94 11.49
N SER A 69 5.46 11.95 10.25
CA SER A 69 4.69 13.04 9.65
C SER A 69 3.30 12.59 9.15
N GLY A 70 2.86 11.39 9.54
CA GLY A 70 1.68 10.76 8.97
C GLY A 70 1.88 10.32 7.51
N PHE A 71 0.86 9.72 6.91
CA PHE A 71 0.86 9.28 5.52
C PHE A 71 -0.40 9.79 4.81
N LYS A 72 -0.29 10.09 3.51
CA LYS A 72 -1.44 10.48 2.68
C LYS A 72 -2.30 9.29 2.26
N GLY A 73 -1.74 8.09 2.32
CA GLY A 73 -2.38 6.85 1.95
C GLY A 73 -1.41 5.69 2.15
N PHE A 74 -1.96 4.48 2.23
CA PHE A 74 -1.18 3.26 2.39
C PHE A 74 -1.91 2.10 1.70
N MET A 75 -1.16 1.02 1.46
CA MET A 75 -1.69 -0.26 1.06
C MET A 75 -1.18 -1.33 2.02
N LEU A 76 -2.08 -2.15 2.56
CA LEU A 76 -1.75 -3.20 3.51
C LEU A 76 -2.29 -4.54 3.01
N GLN A 77 -1.47 -5.58 3.14
CA GLN A 77 -1.83 -6.94 2.77
C GLN A 77 -1.29 -7.89 3.83
N ALA A 78 -2.16 -8.76 4.37
CA ALA A 78 -1.74 -9.90 5.15
C ALA A 78 -1.42 -11.06 4.20
N ARG A 79 -0.29 -11.73 4.41
CA ARG A 79 0.19 -12.82 3.56
C ARG A 79 0.41 -14.07 4.39
N SER A 80 -0.02 -15.21 3.88
CA SER A 80 0.36 -16.51 4.45
C SER A 80 1.84 -16.78 4.17
N PRO A 81 2.62 -17.27 5.17
CA PRO A 81 3.98 -17.76 4.92
C PRO A 81 3.98 -19.09 4.15
N PHE A 82 2.83 -19.75 4.01
CA PHE A 82 2.66 -20.99 3.28
C PHE A 82 1.92 -20.74 1.97
N ALA A 83 2.52 -21.14 0.85
CA ALA A 83 1.85 -21.18 -0.44
C ALA A 83 0.81 -22.31 -0.45
N THR A 84 -0.46 -21.98 -0.65
CA THR A 84 -1.51 -22.99 -0.87
C THR A 84 -1.75 -23.11 -2.36
N GLY A 85 -1.30 -24.21 -2.97
CA GLY A 85 -1.62 -24.61 -4.34
C GLY A 85 -1.56 -23.48 -5.38
N THR A 86 -2.71 -22.93 -5.75
CA THR A 86 -2.89 -21.87 -6.78
C THR A 86 -2.43 -20.47 -6.37
N ASN A 87 -2.03 -20.26 -5.11
CA ASN A 87 -1.70 -18.94 -4.59
C ASN A 87 -0.29 -18.91 -3.98
N PRO A 88 0.75 -18.61 -4.77
CA PRO A 88 2.13 -18.66 -4.30
C PRO A 88 2.45 -17.60 -3.24
N VAL A 89 1.59 -16.57 -3.07
CA VAL A 89 1.73 -15.47 -2.09
C VAL A 89 0.33 -14.93 -1.69
N GLY A 90 -0.56 -15.82 -1.26
CA GLY A 90 -1.97 -15.46 -1.08
C GLY A 90 -2.22 -14.38 -0.05
N ALA A 91 -2.87 -13.30 -0.49
CA ALA A 91 -3.56 -12.39 0.42
C ALA A 91 -4.53 -13.21 1.27
N VAL A 92 -4.52 -13.02 2.58
CA VAL A 92 -5.40 -13.74 3.52
C VAL A 92 -6.11 -12.78 4.45
N GLY A 93 -7.21 -13.25 5.03
CA GLY A 93 -7.97 -12.51 6.02
C GLY A 93 -8.78 -11.36 5.44
N VAL A 94 -9.32 -10.54 6.35
CA VAL A 94 -10.13 -9.36 6.05
C VAL A 94 -9.68 -8.26 7.00
N PHE A 95 -9.58 -7.03 6.48
CA PHE A 95 -9.30 -5.86 7.29
C PHE A 95 -10.60 -5.16 7.70
N GLN A 96 -10.65 -4.71 8.94
CA GLN A 96 -11.67 -3.82 9.46
C GLN A 96 -10.98 -2.64 10.15
N ILE A 97 -11.53 -1.44 9.98
CA ILE A 97 -11.04 -0.24 10.67
C ILE A 97 -11.65 -0.23 12.08
N ASP A 98 -10.80 -0.17 13.10
CA ASP A 98 -11.24 -0.10 14.50
C ASP A 98 -11.74 1.31 14.82
N GLY A 99 -13.06 1.51 14.69
CA GLY A 99 -13.75 2.76 15.04
C GLY A 99 -13.53 3.86 14.00
N THR A 100 -14.62 4.34 13.40
CA THR A 100 -14.56 5.44 12.46
C THR A 100 -14.50 6.77 13.22
N ASN A 101 -13.62 7.67 12.79
CA ASN A 101 -13.86 9.11 12.92
C ASN A 101 -14.40 9.65 11.58
N ASP A 102 -15.17 8.83 10.87
CA ASP A 102 -15.89 9.15 9.64
C ASP A 102 -17.34 8.64 9.74
#